data_AF-A0A932QB87-F1
#
_entry.id   AF-A0A932QB87-F1
#
_cell.length_a   1.000
_cell.length_b   1.000
_cell.length_c   1.000
_cell.angle_alpha   90.00
_cell.angle_beta   90.00
_cell.angle_gamma   90.00
#
_symmetry.space_group_name_H-M   'P 1'
#
loop_
_entity.id
_entity.type
_entity.pdbx_description
1 polymer ?
#
loop_
_entity_poly.entity_id
_entity_poly.type
_entity_poly.pdbx_seq_one_letter_code
_entity_poly.pdbx_strand_id
1 'polypeptide(L)'
;KRLLLEEIGKIKQNKSVDGDGDNDVGSMTTDFQVATVAAHVRSAQEAGARLLTGTSWDFKSKTIPPLVLENVTDKMAVINEETFGPVLPLVTFKNEHDAITKANNSRFALSASVWTKDPERAYRVTRHLVTGNVSVNNVMLTEANPGLPFGGSKESGFGRYKGEFGLYAFSNIKSVLFDGNSSKIEANWFPYTREKYVLFTDMMVALFSTGFGSLLKFISCGLKLESYSNKATRTPASAQPLPEAQTRSIQPEAK
;
A
#
# COMPACT_ATOMS: atom_id res chain seq x y z
N LYS A 1 27.15 6.90 -15.84
CA LYS A 1 26.85 7.36 -17.21
C LYS A 1 27.52 6.49 -18.28
N ARG A 2 28.86 6.49 -18.44
CA ARG A 2 29.55 5.69 -19.49
C ARG A 2 29.09 4.22 -19.53
N LEU A 3 29.19 3.51 -18.41
CA LEU A 3 28.78 2.09 -18.32
C LEU A 3 27.31 1.86 -18.70
N LEU A 4 26.41 2.77 -18.32
CA LEU A 4 25.00 2.69 -18.70
C LEU A 4 24.83 2.77 -20.22
N LEU A 5 25.52 3.72 -20.87
CA LEU A 5 25.45 3.88 -22.33
C LEU A 5 26.07 2.68 -23.06
N GLU A 6 27.14 2.09 -22.51
CA GLU A 6 27.75 0.87 -23.04
C GLU A 6 26.80 -0.33 -22.96
N GLU A 7 26.13 -0.55 -21.83
CA GLU A 7 25.14 -1.63 -21.70
C GLU A 7 23.92 -1.41 -22.61
N ILE A 8 23.44 -0.17 -22.71
CA ILE A 8 22.34 0.15 -23.64
C ILE A 8 22.73 -0.11 -25.09
N GLY A 9 24.00 0.14 -25.47
CA GLY A 9 24.51 -0.16 -26.80
C GLY A 9 24.51 -1.65 -27.16
N LYS A 10 24.34 -2.55 -26.19
CA LYS A 10 24.23 -4.00 -26.40
C LYS A 10 22.79 -4.46 -26.62
N ILE A 11 21.80 -3.62 -26.29
CA ILE A 11 20.38 -3.97 -26.38
C ILE A 11 19.97 -4.11 -27.85
N LYS A 12 19.43 -5.28 -28.21
CA LYS A 12 18.84 -5.57 -29.51
C LYS A 12 17.43 -4.99 -29.61
N GLN A 13 17.29 -3.88 -30.31
CA GLN A 13 15.97 -3.32 -30.64
C GLN A 13 15.30 -4.15 -31.72
N ASN A 14 14.03 -4.52 -31.50
CA ASN A 14 13.22 -5.16 -32.52
C ASN A 14 13.12 -4.30 -33.78
N LYS A 15 13.18 -4.89 -34.98
CA LYS A 15 13.16 -4.16 -36.26
C LYS A 15 11.76 -4.04 -36.87
N SER A 16 10.81 -4.86 -36.43
CA SER A 16 9.43 -4.86 -36.93
C SER A 16 8.45 -5.34 -35.86
N VAL A 17 7.15 -5.16 -36.06
CA VAL A 17 6.15 -5.64 -35.10
C VAL A 17 6.12 -7.19 -35.07
N ASP A 18 6.35 -7.83 -36.22
CA ASP A 18 6.34 -9.29 -36.40
C ASP A 18 7.76 -9.89 -36.49
N GLY A 19 8.64 -9.50 -35.57
CA GLY A 19 10.02 -10.00 -35.53
C GLY A 19 10.11 -11.50 -35.21
N ASP A 20 11.29 -12.09 -35.41
CA ASP A 20 11.62 -13.50 -35.09
C ASP A 20 11.74 -13.80 -33.59
N GLY A 21 11.56 -12.78 -32.74
CA GLY A 21 11.66 -12.88 -31.28
C GLY A 21 13.07 -12.77 -30.72
N ASP A 22 14.14 -12.68 -31.53
CA ASP A 22 15.52 -12.49 -31.04
C ASP A 22 15.84 -11.00 -30.79
N ASN A 23 15.08 -10.38 -29.88
CA ASN A 23 15.21 -8.96 -29.55
C ASN A 23 14.99 -8.73 -28.05
N ASP A 24 15.68 -7.75 -27.49
CA ASP A 24 15.59 -7.39 -26.07
C ASP A 24 14.44 -6.41 -25.80
N VAL A 25 14.10 -5.57 -26.79
CA VAL A 25 13.06 -4.54 -26.67
C VAL A 25 12.07 -4.65 -27.82
N GLY A 26 10.79 -4.86 -27.48
CA GLY A 26 9.68 -4.95 -28.42
C GLY A 26 9.20 -3.60 -28.96
N SER A 27 8.06 -3.62 -29.65
CA SER A 27 7.37 -2.42 -30.12
C SER A 27 6.27 -2.00 -29.15
N MET A 28 6.00 -0.70 -29.10
CA MET A 28 4.84 -0.13 -28.39
C MET A 28 3.54 -0.69 -28.98
N THR A 29 2.56 -0.94 -28.11
CA THR A 29 1.29 -1.56 -28.49
C THR A 29 0.30 -0.57 -29.10
N THR A 30 0.30 0.69 -28.65
CA THR A 30 -0.72 1.68 -29.01
C THR A 30 -0.12 3.01 -29.48
N ASP A 31 -0.76 3.63 -30.48
CA ASP A 31 -0.29 4.89 -31.08
C ASP A 31 -0.36 6.08 -30.12
N PHE A 32 -1.37 6.13 -29.25
CA PHE A 32 -1.47 7.20 -28.27
C PHE A 32 -0.29 7.19 -27.29
N GLN A 33 0.22 6.01 -26.93
CA GLN A 33 1.35 5.92 -26.01
C GLN A 33 2.65 6.37 -26.69
N VAL A 34 2.83 6.05 -27.98
CA VAL A 34 3.94 6.60 -28.79
C VAL A 34 3.90 8.13 -28.79
N ALA A 35 2.70 8.72 -28.98
CA ALA A 35 2.53 10.16 -28.95
C ALA A 35 2.88 10.77 -27.58
N THR A 36 2.50 10.12 -26.46
CA THR A 36 2.89 10.52 -25.10
C THR A 36 4.41 10.50 -24.92
N VAL A 37 5.07 9.40 -25.28
CA VAL A 37 6.54 9.28 -25.20
C VAL A 37 7.20 10.40 -26.03
N ALA A 38 6.73 10.61 -27.26
CA ALA A 38 7.26 11.64 -28.13
C ALA A 38 7.05 13.06 -27.57
N ALA A 39 5.91 13.33 -26.93
CA ALA A 39 5.63 14.61 -26.30
C ALA A 39 6.54 14.86 -25.08
N HIS A 40 6.73 13.84 -24.22
CA HIS A 40 7.59 13.95 -23.04
C HIS A 40 9.05 14.17 -23.41
N VAL A 41 9.57 13.44 -24.39
CA VAL A 41 10.97 13.55 -24.83
C VAL A 41 11.21 14.90 -25.52
N ARG A 42 10.33 15.32 -26.45
CA ARG A 42 10.48 16.61 -27.14
C ARG A 42 10.38 17.79 -26.20
N SER A 43 9.37 17.83 -25.32
CA SER A 43 9.23 18.91 -24.34
C SER A 43 10.42 18.97 -23.37
N ALA A 44 10.99 17.83 -22.99
CA ALA A 44 12.21 17.80 -22.20
C ALA A 44 13.40 18.39 -22.97
N GLN A 45 13.57 18.06 -24.25
CA GLN A 45 14.64 18.62 -25.10
C GLN A 45 14.47 20.14 -25.29
N GLU A 46 13.25 20.61 -25.55
CA GLU A 46 12.91 22.04 -25.65
C GLU A 46 13.21 22.79 -24.35
N ALA A 47 13.02 22.13 -23.20
CA ALA A 47 13.36 22.65 -21.88
C ALA A 47 14.84 22.45 -21.47
N GLY A 48 15.71 22.00 -22.38
CA GLY A 48 17.17 21.93 -22.18
C GLY A 48 17.72 20.56 -21.76
N ALA A 49 16.90 19.51 -21.70
CA ALA A 49 17.39 18.14 -21.53
C ALA A 49 18.17 17.68 -22.76
N ARG A 50 19.16 16.81 -22.56
CA ARG A 50 19.92 16.19 -23.66
C ARG A 50 19.52 14.74 -23.82
N LEU A 51 19.16 14.36 -25.05
CA LEU A 51 18.93 12.98 -25.44
C LEU A 51 20.28 12.32 -25.78
N LEU A 52 20.64 11.29 -25.02
CA LEU A 52 21.94 10.61 -25.11
C LEU A 52 21.92 9.38 -26.01
N THR A 53 20.76 8.73 -26.15
CA THR A 53 20.57 7.50 -26.95
C THR A 53 19.28 7.62 -27.76
N GLY A 54 19.18 6.88 -28.86
CA GLY A 54 17.98 6.87 -29.69
C GLY A 54 17.72 8.18 -30.46
N THR A 55 18.78 8.98 -30.71
CA THR A 55 18.68 10.27 -31.42
C THR A 55 18.19 10.15 -32.88
N SER A 56 18.22 8.95 -33.44
CA SER A 56 17.70 8.64 -34.78
C SER A 56 16.22 8.24 -34.79
N TRP A 57 15.59 8.13 -33.62
CA TRP A 57 14.15 7.84 -33.55
C TRP A 57 13.35 9.02 -34.09
N ASP A 58 12.38 8.73 -34.95
CA ASP A 58 11.60 9.71 -35.72
C ASP A 58 10.39 10.29 -34.96
N PHE A 59 10.25 9.93 -33.68
CA PHE A 59 9.12 10.29 -32.79
C PHE A 59 7.75 9.80 -33.28
N LYS A 60 7.71 8.83 -34.20
CA LYS A 60 6.48 8.29 -34.79
C LYS A 60 6.45 6.77 -34.79
N SER A 61 7.61 6.13 -34.96
CA SER A 61 7.75 4.69 -34.96
C SER A 61 7.33 4.08 -33.61
N LYS A 62 6.54 3.01 -33.66
CA LYS A 62 6.21 2.16 -32.50
C LYS A 62 7.43 1.45 -31.94
N THR A 63 8.47 1.31 -32.74
CA THR A 63 9.73 0.72 -32.34
C THR A 63 10.61 1.82 -31.75
N ILE A 64 10.47 2.05 -30.45
CA ILE A 64 11.18 3.11 -29.73
C ILE A 64 12.45 2.51 -29.11
N PRO A 65 13.67 2.95 -29.49
CA PRO A 65 14.89 2.50 -28.84
C PRO A 65 14.95 3.01 -27.39
N PRO A 66 15.79 2.43 -26.51
CA PRO A 66 16.03 3.00 -25.19
C PRO A 66 16.49 4.46 -25.28
N LEU A 67 15.75 5.37 -24.65
CA LEU A 67 15.98 6.82 -24.66
C LEU A 67 16.50 7.27 -23.29
N VAL A 68 17.76 7.66 -23.22
CA VAL A 68 18.36 8.21 -21.99
C VAL A 68 18.39 9.73 -22.07
N LEU A 69 17.79 10.38 -21.08
CA LEU A 69 17.80 11.84 -20.97
C LEU A 69 18.70 12.28 -19.81
N GLU A 70 19.49 13.32 -20.01
CA GLU A 70 20.22 14.01 -18.93
C GLU A 70 19.87 15.50 -18.91
N ASN A 71 20.33 16.20 -17.87
CA ASN A 71 19.95 17.60 -17.58
C ASN A 71 18.43 17.78 -17.43
N VAL A 72 17.76 16.76 -16.91
CA VAL A 72 16.33 16.80 -16.62
C VAL A 72 16.05 17.57 -15.33
N THR A 73 14.90 18.24 -15.27
CA THR A 73 14.44 19.00 -14.11
C THR A 73 13.07 18.52 -13.65
N ASP A 74 12.72 18.82 -12.41
CA ASP A 74 11.43 18.57 -11.78
C ASP A 74 10.25 19.30 -12.44
N LYS A 75 10.48 20.17 -13.41
CA LYS A 75 9.42 20.82 -14.21
C LYS A 75 9.06 20.06 -15.48
N MET A 76 9.87 19.08 -15.89
CA MET A 76 9.66 18.35 -17.13
C MET A 76 8.65 17.22 -16.93
N ALA A 77 7.75 17.02 -17.90
CA ALA A 77 6.73 15.98 -17.86
C ALA A 77 7.34 14.57 -17.68
N VAL A 78 8.47 14.30 -18.32
CA VAL A 78 9.21 13.02 -18.22
C VAL A 78 9.62 12.64 -16.78
N ILE A 79 9.62 13.60 -15.83
CA ILE A 79 9.89 13.35 -14.40
C ILE A 79 8.62 13.14 -13.59
N ASN A 80 7.51 13.80 -13.93
CA ASN A 80 6.32 13.90 -13.06
C ASN A 80 5.09 13.15 -13.57
N GLU A 81 5.12 12.74 -14.84
CA GLU A 81 4.04 12.05 -15.52
C GLU A 81 4.51 10.68 -16.01
N GLU A 82 3.58 9.72 -16.01
CA GLU A 82 3.89 8.38 -16.46
C GLU A 82 4.15 8.37 -17.97
N THR A 83 5.39 8.08 -18.35
CA THR A 83 5.80 8.04 -19.76
C THR A 83 5.45 6.70 -20.43
N PHE A 84 5.41 5.62 -19.63
CA PHE A 84 5.08 4.25 -20.06
C PHE A 84 5.76 3.83 -21.38
N GLY A 85 7.06 4.11 -21.49
CA GLY A 85 7.88 3.78 -22.65
C GLY A 85 9.34 3.60 -22.23
N PRO A 86 10.23 3.24 -23.17
CA PRO A 86 11.63 2.93 -22.86
C PRO A 86 12.46 4.21 -22.64
N VAL A 87 12.03 5.08 -21.71
CA VAL A 87 12.66 6.37 -21.40
C VAL A 87 13.25 6.35 -20.00
N LEU A 88 14.53 6.70 -19.89
CA LEU A 88 15.29 6.74 -18.65
C LEU A 88 15.86 8.15 -18.40
N PRO A 89 15.14 9.01 -17.63
CA PRO A 89 15.68 10.29 -17.21
C PRO A 89 16.71 10.13 -16.08
N LEU A 90 17.88 10.77 -16.23
CA LEU A 90 18.97 10.74 -15.25
C LEU A 90 18.94 11.96 -14.34
N VAL A 91 18.51 11.75 -13.09
CA VAL A 91 18.52 12.78 -12.05
C VAL A 91 19.69 12.55 -11.10
N THR A 92 20.51 13.57 -10.87
CA THR A 92 21.60 13.52 -9.88
C THR A 92 21.12 13.99 -8.51
N PHE A 93 21.79 13.52 -7.46
CA PHE A 93 21.54 13.92 -6.08
C PHE A 93 22.87 14.13 -5.35
N LYS A 94 22.85 14.95 -4.30
CA LYS A 94 24.06 15.31 -3.53
C LYS A 94 24.31 14.40 -2.33
N ASN A 95 23.24 13.94 -1.69
CA ASN A 95 23.29 13.10 -0.50
C ASN A 95 22.02 12.25 -0.36
N GLU A 96 22.00 11.37 0.64
CA GLU A 96 20.91 10.43 0.92
C GLU A 96 19.55 11.15 1.11
N HIS A 97 19.53 12.26 1.85
CA HIS A 97 18.30 13.04 2.10
C HIS A 97 17.74 13.68 0.82
N ASP A 98 18.61 14.26 -0.01
CA ASP A 98 18.25 14.80 -1.32
C ASP A 98 17.68 13.72 -2.24
N ALA A 99 18.29 12.53 -2.28
CA ALA A 99 17.80 11.40 -3.06
C ALA A 99 16.39 10.96 -2.63
N ILE A 100 16.18 10.80 -1.32
CA ILE A 100 14.88 10.43 -0.75
C ILE A 100 13.83 11.51 -1.06
N THR A 101 14.18 12.78 -0.88
CA THR A 101 13.28 13.91 -1.14
C THR A 101 12.84 13.93 -2.59
N LYS A 102 13.77 13.78 -3.53
CA LYS A 102 13.47 13.71 -4.97
C LYS A 102 12.64 12.48 -5.33
N ALA A 103 12.97 11.31 -4.80
CA ALA A 103 12.22 10.08 -5.07
C ALA A 103 10.78 10.15 -4.52
N ASN A 104 10.59 10.76 -3.36
CA ASN A 104 9.27 10.96 -2.76
C ASN A 104 8.48 12.10 -3.40
N ASN A 105 9.13 13.01 -4.14
CA ASN A 105 8.50 14.07 -4.92
C ASN A 105 7.90 13.53 -6.23
N SER A 106 6.98 12.59 -6.08
CA SER A 106 6.16 12.05 -7.16
C SER A 106 4.72 11.92 -6.65
N ARG A 107 3.76 12.15 -7.53
CA ARG A 107 2.34 11.86 -7.25
C ARG A 107 2.07 10.36 -7.20
N PHE A 108 2.95 9.56 -7.83
CA PHE A 108 2.91 8.11 -7.86
C PHE A 108 3.83 7.51 -6.80
N ALA A 109 3.53 6.29 -6.39
CA ALA A 109 4.26 5.59 -5.35
C ALA A 109 3.97 4.07 -5.38
N LEU A 110 4.11 3.47 -6.57
CA LEU A 110 3.93 2.02 -6.77
C LEU A 110 5.15 1.24 -6.24
N SER A 111 6.33 1.47 -6.81
CA SER A 111 7.55 0.77 -6.45
C SER A 111 8.77 1.69 -6.50
N ALA A 112 9.87 1.26 -5.88
CA ALA A 112 11.18 1.90 -5.99
C ALA A 112 12.30 0.85 -5.97
N SER A 113 13.48 1.25 -6.44
CA SER A 113 14.69 0.42 -6.41
C SER A 113 15.84 1.19 -5.77
N VAL A 114 16.52 0.56 -4.80
CA VAL A 114 17.66 1.15 -4.08
C VAL A 114 18.91 0.32 -4.38
N TRP A 115 19.95 0.96 -4.90
CA TRP A 115 21.21 0.30 -5.23
C TRP A 115 22.32 0.80 -4.30
N THR A 116 22.83 -0.08 -3.43
CA THR A 116 23.87 0.25 -2.44
C THR A 116 24.56 -1.02 -1.95
N LYS A 117 25.86 -0.90 -1.62
CA LYS A 117 26.61 -1.95 -0.91
C LYS A 117 26.49 -1.83 0.62
N ASP A 118 26.04 -0.67 1.11
CA ASP A 118 25.85 -0.39 2.53
C ASP A 118 24.45 -0.87 2.98
N PRO A 119 24.35 -1.91 3.84
CA PRO A 119 23.07 -2.43 4.32
C PRO A 119 22.34 -1.46 5.25
N GLU A 120 23.05 -0.65 6.03
CA GLU A 120 22.46 0.37 6.91
C GLU A 120 21.84 1.49 6.09
N ARG A 121 22.50 1.90 5.00
CA ARG A 121 21.89 2.81 4.02
C ARG A 121 20.67 2.20 3.37
N ALA A 122 20.71 0.92 2.97
CA ALA A 122 19.54 0.27 2.40
C ALA A 122 18.35 0.32 3.37
N TYR A 123 18.58 -0.05 4.64
CA TYR A 123 17.56 0.00 5.69
C TYR A 123 17.01 1.41 5.92
N ARG A 124 17.87 2.43 6.04
CA ARG A 124 17.40 3.81 6.22
C ARG A 124 16.60 4.31 5.02
N VAL A 125 17.12 4.14 3.80
CA VAL A 125 16.47 4.64 2.58
C VAL A 125 15.13 3.96 2.37
N THR A 126 15.04 2.63 2.46
CA THR A 126 13.78 1.90 2.23
C THR A 126 12.68 2.33 3.20
N ARG A 127 13.01 2.63 4.46
CA ARG A 127 12.03 3.11 5.46
C ARG A 127 11.55 4.54 5.25
N HIS A 128 12.33 5.38 4.57
CA HIS A 128 11.97 6.78 4.30
C HIS A 128 11.32 6.98 2.92
N LEU A 129 11.38 5.98 2.03
CA LEU A 129 10.68 6.02 0.76
C LEU A 129 9.17 5.81 0.97
N VAL A 130 8.38 6.71 0.42
CA VAL A 130 6.91 6.63 0.41
C VAL A 130 6.51 5.89 -0.86
N THR A 131 6.48 4.56 -0.78
CA THR A 131 6.09 3.67 -1.86
C THR A 131 5.55 2.35 -1.32
N GLY A 132 4.81 1.62 -2.15
CA GLY A 132 4.27 0.33 -1.76
C GLY A 132 5.29 -0.80 -1.73
N ASN A 133 6.31 -0.74 -2.59
CA ASN A 133 7.26 -1.83 -2.80
C ASN A 133 8.67 -1.30 -3.00
N VAL A 134 9.68 -1.92 -2.39
CA VAL A 134 11.09 -1.53 -2.60
C VAL A 134 11.95 -2.76 -2.88
N SER A 135 12.65 -2.75 -4.01
CA SER A 135 13.71 -3.71 -4.32
C SER A 135 15.07 -3.14 -3.95
N VAL A 136 15.89 -3.89 -3.21
CA VAL A 136 17.29 -3.51 -2.92
C VAL A 136 18.23 -4.31 -3.82
N ASN A 137 19.12 -3.62 -4.54
CA ASN A 137 20.06 -4.18 -5.51
C ASN A 137 19.38 -5.02 -6.60
N ASN A 138 18.14 -4.66 -6.93
CA ASN A 138 17.35 -5.29 -7.98
C ASN A 138 16.27 -4.31 -8.47
N VAL A 139 15.53 -4.68 -9.50
CA VAL A 139 14.41 -3.92 -10.06
C VAL A 139 13.21 -4.84 -10.23
N MET A 140 12.03 -4.39 -9.79
CA MET A 140 10.74 -5.09 -9.95
C MET A 140 10.65 -6.51 -9.34
N LEU A 141 11.65 -6.99 -8.61
CA LEU A 141 11.62 -8.35 -8.04
C LEU A 141 10.50 -8.54 -7.00
N THR A 142 10.09 -7.45 -6.33
CA THR A 142 8.91 -7.46 -5.44
C THR A 142 7.62 -7.78 -6.19
N GLU A 143 7.50 -7.40 -7.46
CA GLU A 143 6.34 -7.77 -8.27
C GLU A 143 6.39 -9.26 -8.64
N ALA A 144 7.56 -9.77 -9.00
CA ALA A 144 7.73 -11.16 -9.40
C ALA A 144 7.60 -12.16 -8.24
N ASN A 145 7.66 -11.70 -6.99
CA ASN A 145 7.52 -12.56 -5.82
C ASN A 145 6.05 -12.67 -5.38
N PRO A 146 5.37 -13.81 -5.57
CA PRO A 146 3.96 -13.97 -5.22
C PRO A 146 3.70 -14.03 -3.70
N GLY A 147 4.74 -14.25 -2.90
CA GLY A 147 4.64 -14.31 -1.44
C GLY A 147 4.67 -12.95 -0.76
N LEU A 148 5.10 -11.90 -1.46
CA LEU A 148 5.13 -10.54 -0.92
C LEU A 148 3.82 -9.80 -1.24
N PRO A 149 3.29 -8.98 -0.32
CA PRO A 149 2.19 -8.08 -0.66
C PRO A 149 2.64 -7.06 -1.69
N PHE A 150 1.80 -6.81 -2.70
CA PHE A 150 2.05 -5.86 -3.76
C PHE A 150 0.87 -4.90 -3.91
N GLY A 151 1.19 -3.64 -4.21
CA GLY A 151 0.22 -2.54 -4.33
C GLY A 151 0.92 -1.21 -4.10
N GLY A 152 0.26 -0.10 -4.44
CA GLY A 152 0.85 1.23 -4.37
C GLY A 152 0.42 2.05 -3.15
N SER A 153 0.78 3.33 -3.21
CA SER A 153 0.24 4.41 -2.37
C SER A 153 0.08 5.67 -3.23
N LYS A 154 -0.48 6.75 -2.68
CA LYS A 154 -0.80 7.99 -3.40
C LYS A 154 -1.68 7.71 -4.64
N GLU A 155 -1.38 8.29 -5.80
CA GLU A 155 -2.13 8.04 -7.03
C GLU A 155 -1.86 6.65 -7.63
N SER A 156 -0.91 5.88 -7.10
CA SER A 156 -0.72 4.47 -7.50
C SER A 156 -1.69 3.50 -6.83
N GLY A 157 -2.73 4.01 -6.16
CA GLY A 157 -3.79 3.22 -5.55
C GLY A 157 -3.58 2.90 -4.07
N PHE A 158 -4.45 2.05 -3.53
CA PHE A 158 -4.49 1.64 -2.13
C PHE A 158 -4.73 0.12 -2.00
N GLY A 159 -4.53 -0.42 -0.80
CA GLY A 159 -4.66 -1.86 -0.55
C GLY A 159 -3.46 -2.68 -1.04
N ARG A 160 -3.49 -3.99 -0.79
CA ARG A 160 -2.45 -4.93 -1.20
C ARG A 160 -3.08 -6.21 -1.75
N TYR A 161 -2.51 -6.75 -2.82
CA TYR A 161 -2.79 -8.10 -3.32
C TYR A 161 -1.52 -8.95 -3.25
N LYS A 162 -1.60 -10.26 -3.52
CA LYS A 162 -0.53 -11.25 -3.27
C LYS A 162 -0.21 -11.46 -1.78
N GLY A 163 0.53 -12.53 -1.49
CA GLY A 163 0.82 -12.97 -0.12
C GLY A 163 -0.43 -13.20 0.74
N GLU A 164 -0.25 -13.22 2.06
CA GLU A 164 -1.35 -13.36 3.02
C GLU A 164 -2.35 -12.19 2.95
N PHE A 165 -1.84 -10.97 2.75
CA PHE A 165 -2.67 -9.76 2.69
C PHE A 165 -3.61 -9.75 1.49
N GLY A 166 -3.18 -10.33 0.37
CA GLY A 166 -4.03 -10.49 -0.81
C GLY A 166 -5.19 -11.45 -0.58
N LEU A 167 -4.99 -12.52 0.19
CA LEU A 167 -6.09 -13.41 0.58
C LEU A 167 -7.11 -12.66 1.46
N TYR A 168 -6.63 -11.86 2.41
CA TYR A 168 -7.50 -11.04 3.26
C TYR A 168 -8.26 -9.98 2.48
N ALA A 169 -7.70 -9.42 1.40
CA ALA A 169 -8.39 -8.46 0.54
C ALA A 169 -9.66 -9.04 -0.11
N PHE A 170 -9.74 -10.36 -0.28
CA PHE A 170 -10.91 -11.07 -0.81
C PHE A 170 -11.72 -11.79 0.29
N SER A 171 -11.42 -11.53 1.56
CA SER A 171 -12.08 -12.17 2.70
C SER A 171 -12.99 -11.19 3.43
N ASN A 172 -14.11 -11.69 3.96
CA ASN A 172 -14.91 -10.95 4.92
C ASN A 172 -14.44 -11.30 6.35
N ILE A 173 -13.63 -10.44 6.96
CA ILE A 173 -13.09 -10.67 8.31
C ILE A 173 -14.20 -10.52 9.33
N LYS A 174 -14.54 -11.62 10.01
CA LYS A 174 -15.60 -11.66 11.04
C LYS A 174 -14.99 -11.82 12.44
N SER A 175 -15.33 -10.90 13.33
CA SER A 175 -15.04 -11.03 14.76
C SER A 175 -16.12 -11.88 15.45
N VAL A 176 -15.71 -12.85 16.26
CA VAL A 176 -16.61 -13.71 17.04
C VAL A 176 -16.09 -13.77 18.47
N LEU A 177 -16.95 -13.48 19.44
CA LEU A 177 -16.65 -13.56 20.87
C LEU A 177 -17.61 -14.55 21.53
N PHE A 178 -17.05 -15.49 22.29
CA PHE A 178 -17.82 -16.41 23.14
C PHE A 178 -17.73 -15.92 24.58
N ASP A 179 -18.87 -15.55 25.16
CA ASP A 179 -18.96 -15.28 26.60
C ASP A 179 -19.07 -16.61 27.36
N GLY A 180 -17.93 -17.07 27.91
CA GLY A 180 -17.85 -18.26 28.74
C GLY A 180 -18.36 -18.08 30.16
N ASN A 181 -18.66 -16.84 30.59
CA ASN A 181 -19.13 -16.53 31.93
C ASN A 181 -20.43 -15.74 31.90
N SER A 182 -21.45 -16.35 31.29
CA SER A 182 -22.80 -15.80 31.20
C SER A 182 -23.52 -15.67 32.55
N SER A 183 -22.85 -15.85 33.70
CA SER A 183 -23.42 -15.57 35.03
C SER A 183 -23.20 -14.11 35.47
N LYS A 184 -22.23 -13.42 34.86
CA LYS A 184 -21.94 -12.02 35.13
C LYS A 184 -22.48 -11.10 34.03
N ILE A 185 -22.78 -9.86 34.40
CA ILE A 185 -23.06 -8.75 33.49
C ILE A 185 -21.84 -7.82 33.55
N GLU A 186 -21.46 -7.22 32.44
CA GLU A 186 -20.41 -6.22 32.43
C GLU A 186 -20.79 -5.05 33.37
N ALA A 187 -19.84 -4.56 34.17
CA ALA A 187 -20.15 -3.55 35.19
C ALA A 187 -20.74 -2.25 34.60
N ASN A 188 -20.47 -1.96 33.33
CA ASN A 188 -21.03 -0.83 32.59
C ASN A 188 -22.44 -1.09 32.02
N TRP A 189 -23.03 -2.27 32.21
CA TRP A 189 -24.40 -2.58 31.76
C TRP A 189 -25.44 -2.27 32.85
N PHE A 190 -26.72 -2.26 32.46
CA PHE A 190 -27.82 -1.92 33.36
C PHE A 190 -27.90 -2.80 34.62
N PRO A 191 -28.45 -2.28 35.73
CA PRO A 191 -29.01 -0.92 35.89
C PRO A 191 -27.91 0.14 36.06
N TYR A 192 -28.20 1.37 35.62
CA TYR A 192 -27.35 2.53 35.86
C TYR A 192 -27.74 3.19 37.19
N THR A 193 -26.86 3.09 38.19
CA THR A 193 -27.04 3.77 39.47
C THR A 193 -26.04 4.91 39.60
N ARG A 194 -26.32 5.88 40.48
CA ARG A 194 -25.41 7.00 40.74
C ARG A 194 -24.06 6.51 41.25
N GLU A 195 -24.05 5.46 42.04
CA GLU A 195 -22.87 4.81 42.59
C GLU A 195 -22.00 4.22 41.49
N LYS A 196 -22.60 3.45 40.56
CA LYS A 196 -21.88 2.90 39.40
C LYS A 196 -21.33 4.01 38.51
N TYR A 197 -22.08 5.09 38.30
CA TYR A 197 -21.62 6.24 37.52
C TYR A 197 -20.39 6.90 38.15
N VAL A 198 -20.41 7.15 39.46
CA VAL A 198 -19.26 7.75 40.17
C VAL A 198 -18.07 6.81 40.14
N LEU A 199 -18.27 5.53 40.46
CA LEU A 199 -17.19 4.53 40.45
C LEU A 199 -16.56 4.36 39.06
N PHE A 200 -17.38 4.32 38.01
CA PHE A 200 -16.90 4.21 36.64
C PHE A 200 -16.16 5.48 36.20
N THR A 201 -16.68 6.66 36.56
CA THR A 201 -16.01 7.95 36.30
C THR A 201 -14.65 8.01 37.00
N ASP A 202 -14.61 7.68 38.29
CA ASP A 202 -13.38 7.63 39.09
C ASP A 202 -12.38 6.61 38.55
N MET A 203 -12.86 5.44 38.10
CA MET A 203 -12.04 4.43 37.44
C MET A 203 -11.44 4.95 36.14
N MET A 204 -12.25 5.59 35.28
CA MET A 204 -11.79 6.12 33.99
C MET A 204 -10.81 7.27 34.17
N VAL A 205 -11.07 8.21 35.10
CA VAL A 205 -10.12 9.29 35.43
C VAL A 205 -8.81 8.71 35.96
N ALA A 206 -8.87 7.70 36.82
CA ALA A 206 -7.69 7.04 37.36
C ALA A 206 -6.88 6.29 36.29
N LEU A 207 -7.55 5.61 35.34
CA LEU A 207 -6.93 4.89 34.23
C LEU A 207 -6.08 5.79 33.34
N PHE A 208 -6.52 7.03 33.11
CA PHE A 208 -5.80 8.01 32.28
C PHE A 208 -4.94 8.99 33.08
N SER A 209 -4.84 8.83 34.40
CA SER A 209 -3.99 9.65 35.27
C SER A 209 -2.66 8.96 35.59
N THR A 210 -1.57 9.73 35.69
CA THR A 210 -0.25 9.21 36.03
C THR A 210 -0.01 9.14 37.55
N GLY A 211 0.56 8.05 38.04
CA GLY A 211 1.07 7.94 39.41
C GLY A 211 0.65 6.66 40.15
N PHE A 212 1.35 6.33 41.23
CA PHE A 212 1.03 5.14 42.02
C PHE A 212 -0.35 5.23 42.70
N GLY A 213 -0.74 6.43 43.13
CA GLY A 213 -2.06 6.68 43.71
C GLY A 213 -3.22 6.50 42.72
N SER A 214 -3.04 6.86 41.45
CA SER A 214 -4.07 6.63 40.42
C SER A 214 -4.21 5.15 40.08
N LEU A 215 -3.11 4.39 40.04
CA LEU A 215 -3.16 2.93 39.86
C LEU A 215 -3.95 2.24 41.00
N LEU A 216 -3.69 2.62 42.25
CA LEU A 216 -4.44 2.09 43.40
C LEU A 216 -5.93 2.45 43.32
N LYS A 217 -6.25 3.70 42.93
CA LYS A 217 -7.63 4.15 42.74
C LYS A 217 -8.33 3.38 41.62
N PHE A 218 -7.66 3.13 40.49
CA PHE A 218 -8.18 2.33 39.39
C PHE A 218 -8.53 0.90 39.84
N ILE A 219 -7.60 0.23 40.53
CA ILE A 219 -7.83 -1.12 41.06
C ILE A 219 -9.01 -1.14 42.04
N SER A 220 -9.04 -0.19 42.98
CA SER A 220 -10.11 -0.09 43.98
C SER A 220 -11.49 0.13 43.35
N CYS A 221 -11.59 1.06 42.40
CA CYS A 221 -12.85 1.33 41.70
C CYS A 221 -13.27 0.15 40.82
N GLY A 222 -12.32 -0.53 40.15
CA GLY A 222 -12.58 -1.71 39.33
C GLY A 222 -13.15 -2.88 40.13
N LEU A 223 -12.53 -3.21 41.28
CA LEU A 223 -13.04 -4.27 42.17
C LEU A 223 -14.43 -3.96 42.71
N LYS A 224 -14.70 -2.69 43.05
CA LYS A 224 -16.04 -2.26 43.48
C LYS A 224 -17.05 -2.38 42.35
N LEU A 225 -16.70 -2.00 41.13
CA LEU A 225 -17.56 -2.15 39.96
C LEU A 225 -17.86 -3.62 39.65
N GLU A 226 -16.89 -4.52 39.82
CA GLU A 226 -17.11 -5.96 39.63
C GLU A 226 -18.13 -6.54 40.62
N SER A 227 -18.24 -5.98 41.82
CA SER A 227 -19.28 -6.40 42.78
C SER A 227 -20.71 -6.17 42.27
N TYR A 228 -20.89 -5.25 41.31
CA TYR A 228 -22.17 -4.97 40.65
C TYR A 228 -22.41 -5.80 39.38
N SER A 229 -21.50 -6.72 39.04
CA SER A 229 -21.55 -7.52 37.81
C SER A 229 -22.37 -8.80 37.93
N ASN A 230 -23.25 -8.95 38.91
CA ASN A 230 -24.09 -10.16 39.01
C ASN A 230 -25.33 -10.04 38.10
N LYS A 231 -25.64 -11.08 37.30
CA LYS A 231 -26.93 -11.14 36.61
C LYS A 231 -28.06 -11.14 37.63
N ALA A 232 -29.03 -10.26 37.46
CA ALA A 232 -30.30 -10.40 38.17
C ALA A 232 -30.88 -11.78 37.80
N THR A 233 -31.09 -12.65 38.80
CA THR A 233 -31.83 -13.90 38.61
C THR A 233 -33.24 -13.52 38.19
N ARG A 234 -33.54 -13.56 36.89
CA ARG A 234 -34.93 -13.54 36.42
C ARG A 234 -35.55 -14.84 36.91
N THR A 235 -36.41 -14.78 37.92
CA THR A 235 -37.35 -15.85 38.20
C THR A 235 -38.12 -16.08 36.90
N PRO A 236 -38.12 -17.30 36.30
CA PRO A 236 -38.78 -17.52 35.03
C PRO A 236 -40.27 -17.27 35.23
N ALA A 237 -40.79 -16.17 34.67
CA ALA A 237 -42.21 -16.05 34.41
C ALA A 237 -42.57 -17.23 33.47
N SER A 238 -43.57 -18.02 33.88
CA SER A 238 -44.13 -19.18 33.18
C SER A 238 -43.80 -19.19 31.69
N ALA A 239 -42.90 -20.07 31.27
CA ALA A 239 -42.56 -20.25 29.86
C ALA A 239 -43.83 -20.67 29.10
N GLN A 240 -44.44 -19.74 28.36
CA GLN A 240 -45.35 -20.15 27.29
C GLN A 240 -44.48 -20.79 26.20
N PRO A 241 -44.83 -22.00 25.71
CA PRO A 241 -44.08 -22.63 24.65
C PRO A 241 -44.11 -21.73 23.40
N LEU A 242 -42.93 -21.53 22.80
CA LEU A 242 -42.80 -20.85 21.52
C LEU A 242 -43.60 -21.61 20.45
N PRO A 243 -44.33 -20.93 19.54
CA PRO A 243 -44.97 -21.59 18.43
C PRO A 243 -43.91 -22.31 17.59
N GLU A 244 -44.18 -23.57 17.22
CA GLU A 244 -43.31 -24.34 16.33
C GLU A 244 -42.98 -23.52 15.08
N ALA A 245 -41.69 -23.32 14.82
CA ALA A 245 -41.24 -22.69 13.61
C ALA A 245 -41.72 -23.52 12.42
N GLN A 246 -42.65 -22.97 11.65
CA GLN A 246 -43.04 -23.54 10.36
C GLN A 246 -41.81 -23.61 9.47
N THR A 247 -41.23 -24.79 9.33
CA THR A 247 -40.23 -25.13 8.33
C THR A 247 -40.86 -24.90 6.95
N ARG A 248 -40.64 -23.72 6.38
CA ARG A 248 -40.88 -23.50 4.95
C ARG A 248 -39.82 -24.31 4.21
N SER A 249 -40.21 -25.49 3.74
CA SER A 249 -39.50 -26.23 2.72
C SER A 249 -39.37 -25.33 1.49
N ILE A 250 -38.15 -24.91 1.17
CA ILE A 250 -37.85 -24.26 -0.10
C ILE A 250 -37.89 -25.38 -1.15
N GLN A 251 -38.97 -25.44 -1.94
CA GLN A 251 -38.95 -26.22 -3.18
C GLN A 251 -38.11 -25.48 -4.23
N PRO A 252 -37.26 -26.17 -5.01
CA PRO A 252 -36.53 -25.56 -6.09
C PRO A 252 -37.49 -25.26 -7.25
N GLU A 253 -37.65 -23.99 -7.61
CA GLU A 253 -38.32 -23.62 -8.86
C GLU A 253 -37.40 -23.99 -10.03
N ALA A 254 -37.89 -24.91 -10.86
CA ALA A 254 -37.31 -25.19 -12.17
C ALA A 254 -37.74 -24.10 -13.17
N LYS A 255 -36.76 -23.44 -13.78
CA LYS A 255 -36.80 -22.97 -15.17
C LYS A 255 -35.39 -22.67 -15.67
#